data_AF-A0A0F4LN44-F1
#
_entry.id   AF-A0A0F4LN44-F1
#
_cell.length_a   1.000
_cell.length_b   1.000
_cell.length_c   1.000
_cell.angle_alpha   90.00
_cell.angle_beta   90.00
_cell.angle_gamma   90.00
#
_symmetry.space_group_name_H-M   'P 1'
#
loop_
_entity.id
_entity.type
_entity.pdbx_description
1 polymer ?
#
loop_
_entity_poly.entity_id
_entity_poly.type
_entity_poly.pdbx_seq_one_letter_code
_entity_poly.pdbx_strand_id
1 'polypeptide(L)'
;MNYYKAFDAGSSIYLVAFIIDYIIELFSINSSGIKTTALGLKIITNMNEHSLNTTFSLTWRVLISYLIFILFFMSAFYFFKKIKKQMTI
;
A
#
# COMPACT_ATOMS: atom_id res chain seq x y z
N MET A 1 17.39 -7.95 14.68
CA MET A 1 16.18 -7.10 14.70
C MET A 1 15.03 -7.89 15.32
N ASN A 2 14.33 -7.30 16.30
CA ASN A 2 13.17 -7.94 16.94
C ASN A 2 11.97 -7.94 15.98
N TYR A 3 11.07 -8.90 16.15
CA TYR A 3 9.92 -9.07 15.25
C TYR A 3 9.00 -7.83 15.22
N TYR A 4 8.83 -7.13 16.34
CA TYR A 4 8.07 -5.86 16.38
C TYR A 4 8.69 -4.78 15.50
N LYS A 5 10.03 -4.61 15.53
CA LYS A 5 10.73 -3.63 14.67
C LYS A 5 10.60 -3.99 13.19
N ALA A 6 10.56 -5.28 12.86
CA ALA A 6 10.34 -5.73 11.48
C ALA A 6 8.91 -5.44 11.03
N PHE A 7 7.92 -5.63 11.90
CA PHE A 7 6.54 -5.26 11.63
C PHE A 7 6.35 -3.75 11.45
N ASP A 8 6.95 -2.94 12.32
CA ASP A 8 6.90 -1.47 12.21
C ASP A 8 7.55 -0.98 10.90
N ALA A 9 8.71 -1.53 10.56
CA ALA A 9 9.39 -1.22 9.30
C ALA A 9 8.56 -1.65 8.08
N GLY A 10 7.99 -2.86 8.10
CA GLY A 10 7.12 -3.37 7.04
C GLY A 10 5.87 -2.51 6.86
N SER A 11 5.25 -2.09 7.97
CA SER A 11 4.08 -1.21 7.93
C SER A 11 4.43 0.18 7.40
N SER A 12 5.58 0.73 7.78
CA SER A 12 6.08 2.01 7.26
C SER A 12 6.37 1.93 5.76
N ILE A 13 6.98 0.84 5.29
CA ILE A 13 7.24 0.61 3.87
C ILE A 13 5.92 0.52 3.08
N TYR A 14 4.95 -0.23 3.59
CA TYR A 14 3.63 -0.32 2.96
C TYR A 14 2.95 1.04 2.88
N LEU A 15 3.01 1.83 3.95
CA LEU A 15 2.40 3.16 3.99
C LEU A 15 3.04 4.11 2.97
N VAL A 16 4.36 4.07 2.82
CA VAL A 16 5.06 4.83 1.77
C VAL A 16 4.62 4.36 0.37
N ALA A 17 4.56 3.05 0.13
CA ALA A 17 4.08 2.51 -1.14
C ALA A 17 2.61 2.90 -1.42
N PHE A 18 1.77 2.92 -0.39
CA PHE A 18 0.37 3.35 -0.45
C PHE A 18 0.24 4.82 -0.86
N ILE A 19 1.04 5.70 -0.27
CA ILE A 19 1.06 7.12 -0.62
C ILE A 19 1.55 7.32 -2.07
N ILE A 20 2.57 6.58 -2.50
CA ILE A 20 3.09 6.66 -3.86
C ILE A 20 2.04 6.20 -4.89
N ASP A 21 1.42 5.04 -4.69
CA ASP A 21 0.34 4.52 -5.54
C ASP A 21 -0.81 5.53 -5.66
N TYR A 22 -1.21 6.11 -4.52
CA TYR A 22 -2.19 7.18 -4.47
C TYR A 22 -1.79 8.40 -5.31
N ILE A 23 -0.58 8.93 -5.12
CA ILE A 23 -0.10 10.12 -5.83
C ILE A 23 -0.06 9.86 -7.34
N ILE A 24 0.45 8.71 -7.76
CA ILE A 24 0.52 8.33 -9.18
C ILE A 24 -0.88 8.27 -9.78
N GLU A 25 -1.82 7.60 -9.11
CA GLU A 25 -3.19 7.51 -9.62
C GLU A 25 -3.87 8.88 -9.66
N LEU A 26 -3.66 9.73 -8.66
CA LEU A 26 -4.22 11.08 -8.59
C LEU A 26 -3.80 11.93 -9.80
N PHE A 27 -2.51 11.87 -10.18
CA PHE A 27 -2.00 12.58 -11.36
C PHE A 27 -2.36 11.92 -12.69
N SER A 28 -2.85 10.67 -12.67
CA SER A 28 -3.33 9.94 -13.85
C SER A 28 -4.81 10.20 -14.18
N ILE A 29 -5.51 10.99 -13.35
CA ILE A 29 -6.94 11.31 -13.55
C ILE A 29 -7.07 12.35 -14.66
N ASN A 30 -7.39 11.88 -15.86
CA ASN A 30 -7.61 12.72 -17.04
C ASN A 30 -9.09 13.00 -17.35
N SER A 31 -10.03 12.39 -16.63
CA SER A 31 -11.47 12.57 -16.84
C SER A 31 -12.30 12.26 -15.59
N SER A 32 -13.56 12.74 -15.58
CA SER A 32 -14.55 12.36 -14.58
C SER A 32 -14.75 10.84 -14.58
N GLY A 33 -14.73 10.23 -13.41
CA GLY A 33 -14.89 8.79 -13.30
C GLY A 33 -14.54 8.22 -11.93
N ILE A 34 -14.75 6.91 -11.83
CA ILE A 34 -14.38 6.11 -10.67
C ILE A 34 -13.12 5.32 -11.03
N LYS A 35 -12.02 5.64 -10.36
CA LYS A 35 -10.74 4.93 -10.46
C LYS A 35 -10.47 4.20 -9.15
N THR A 36 -9.91 3.01 -9.22
CA THR A 36 -9.45 2.26 -8.03
C THR A 36 -7.97 2.04 -8.19
N THR A 37 -7.17 2.51 -7.22
CA THR A 37 -5.71 2.34 -7.24
C THR A 37 -5.34 0.87 -7.09
N ALA A 38 -4.08 0.52 -7.38
CA ALA A 38 -3.61 -0.86 -7.25
C ALA A 38 -3.74 -1.39 -5.81
N LEU A 39 -3.55 -0.51 -4.83
CA LEU A 39 -3.67 -0.85 -3.41
C LEU A 39 -5.11 -0.76 -2.88
N GLY A 40 -6.07 -0.39 -3.72
CA GLY A 40 -7.50 -0.51 -3.44
C GLY A 40 -8.16 0.78 -2.95
N LEU A 41 -7.50 1.92 -3.03
CA LEU A 41 -8.14 3.20 -2.73
C LEU A 41 -9.08 3.57 -3.88
N LYS A 42 -10.35 3.87 -3.57
CA LYS A 42 -11.32 4.30 -4.58
C LYS A 42 -11.30 5.82 -4.66
N ILE A 43 -11.02 6.34 -5.85
CA ILE A 43 -11.00 7.75 -6.17
C ILE A 43 -12.18 8.05 -7.09
N ILE A 44 -13.07 8.92 -6.66
CA ILE A 44 -14.24 9.36 -7.43
C ILE A 44 -13.99 10.81 -7.81
N THR A 45 -13.83 11.05 -9.09
CA THR A 45 -13.56 12.40 -9.62
C THR A 45 -14.74 12.87 -10.42
N ASN A 46 -15.34 13.98 -9.99
CA ASN A 46 -16.34 14.72 -10.74
C ASN A 46 -15.73 16.04 -11.21
N MET A 47 -15.44 16.11 -12.50
CA MET A 47 -14.90 17.29 -13.17
C MET A 47 -16.06 18.03 -13.82
N ASN A 48 -16.25 19.28 -13.42
CA ASN A 48 -17.19 20.23 -14.01
C ASN A 48 -16.41 21.44 -14.57
N GLU A 49 -17.01 22.26 -15.43
CA GLU A 49 -16.31 23.37 -16.12
C GLU A 49 -15.61 24.39 -15.18
N HIS A 50 -16.00 24.43 -13.90
CA HIS A 50 -15.46 25.33 -12.89
C HIS A 50 -14.90 24.65 -11.63
N SER A 51 -14.99 23.32 -11.50
CA SER A 51 -14.60 22.65 -10.27
C SER A 51 -14.18 21.20 -10.48
N LEU A 52 -13.10 20.81 -9.81
CA LEU A 52 -12.60 19.45 -9.74
C LEU A 52 -12.92 18.92 -8.33
N ASN A 53 -13.95 18.08 -8.21
CA ASN A 53 -14.32 17.48 -6.93
C ASN A 53 -13.84 16.02 -6.87
N THR A 54 -12.89 15.73 -5.99
CA THR A 54 -12.35 14.39 -5.77
C THR A 54 -12.76 13.86 -4.40
N THR A 55 -13.40 12.71 -4.38
CA THR A 55 -13.77 12.00 -3.15
C THR A 55 -12.97 10.71 -3.03
N PHE A 56 -12.41 10.49 -1.85
CA PHE A 56 -11.62 9.30 -1.54
C PHE A 56 -12.44 8.36 -0.65
N SER A 57 -12.43 7.08 -1.00
CA SER A 57 -13.10 6.05 -0.22
C SER A 57 -12.16 4.88 -0.03
N LEU A 58 -11.87 4.56 1.24
CA LEU A 58 -11.18 3.32 1.57
C LEU A 58 -12.11 2.15 1.27
N THR A 59 -11.58 1.17 0.54
CA THR A 59 -12.29 -0.09 0.31
C THR A 59 -11.65 -1.21 1.13
N TRP A 60 -12.40 -2.29 1.32
CA TRP A 60 -11.88 -3.51 1.95
C TRP A 60 -10.64 -4.09 1.24
N ARG A 61 -10.42 -3.74 -0.04
CA ARG A 61 -9.20 -4.14 -0.76
C ARG A 61 -7.93 -3.57 -0.15
N VAL A 62 -8.00 -2.39 0.49
CA VAL A 62 -6.85 -1.79 1.20
C VAL A 62 -6.45 -2.65 2.39
N LEU A 63 -7.43 -3.10 3.18
CA LEU A 63 -7.17 -3.98 4.32
C LEU A 63 -6.57 -5.32 3.87
N ILE A 64 -7.13 -5.90 2.80
CA ILE A 64 -6.66 -7.17 2.24
C ILE A 64 -5.23 -7.02 1.69
N SER A 65 -4.94 -5.97 0.93
CA SER A 65 -3.62 -5.75 0.34
C SER A 65 -2.57 -5.50 1.43
N TYR A 66 -2.92 -4.79 2.51
CA TYR A 66 -2.06 -4.62 3.68
C TYR A 66 -1.76 -5.96 4.39
N LEU A 67 -2.80 -6.75 4.69
CA LEU A 67 -2.63 -8.05 5.36
C LEU A 67 -1.74 -8.99 4.54
N ILE A 68 -1.97 -9.07 3.23
CA ILE A 68 -1.14 -9.87 2.32
C ILE A 68 0.30 -9.37 2.37
N PHE A 69 0.54 -8.07 2.21
CA PHE A 69 1.88 -7.50 2.21
C PHE A 69 2.63 -7.81 3.52
N ILE A 70 2.00 -7.58 4.67
CA ILE A 70 2.63 -7.83 5.97
C ILE A 70 2.92 -9.30 6.20
N LEU A 71 2.02 -10.21 5.81
CA LEU A 71 2.25 -11.65 5.90
C LEU A 71 3.46 -12.06 5.05
N PHE A 72 3.56 -11.56 3.82
CA PHE A 72 4.72 -11.80 2.95
C PHE A 72 6.01 -11.21 3.54
N PHE A 73 5.97 -9.97 4.03
CA PHE A 73 7.14 -9.29 4.58
C PHE A 73 7.68 -9.99 5.84
N MET A 74 6.78 -10.38 6.75
CA MET A 74 7.14 -11.10 7.98
C MET A 74 7.63 -12.51 7.69
N SER A 75 7.02 -13.20 6.72
CA SER A 75 7.49 -14.52 6.25
C SER A 75 8.90 -14.41 5.68
N ALA A 76 9.14 -13.48 4.76
CA ALA A 76 10.46 -13.23 4.19
C ALA A 76 11.49 -12.92 5.27
N PHE A 77 11.18 -12.02 6.21
CA PHE A 77 12.05 -11.67 7.33
C PHE A 77 12.41 -12.90 8.19
N TYR A 78 11.43 -13.76 8.47
CA TYR A 78 11.65 -15.01 9.20
C TYR A 78 12.60 -15.96 8.45
N PHE A 79 12.39 -16.16 7.15
CA PHE A 79 13.27 -16.98 6.31
C PHE A 79 14.70 -16.43 6.25
N PHE A 80 14.87 -15.12 6.03
CA PHE A 80 16.19 -14.48 6.04
C PHE A 80 16.92 -14.66 7.36
N LYS A 81 16.22 -14.53 8.49
CA LYS A 81 16.80 -14.74 9.82
C LYS A 81 17.21 -16.21 10.03
N LYS A 82 16.40 -17.16 9.55
CA LYS A 82 16.70 -18.60 9.62
C LYS A 82 17.93 -18.97 8.79
N ILE A 83 18.01 -18.46 7.56
CA ILE A 83 19.14 -18.70 6.64
C ILE A 83 20.44 -18.11 7.23
N LYS A 84 20.40 -16.88 7.72
CA LYS A 84 21.58 -16.24 8.34
C LYS A 84 22.07 -17.03 9.58
N LYS A 85 21.16 -17.58 10.39
CA LYS A 85 21.51 -18.42 11.53
C LYS A 85 22.21 -19.71 11.10
N GLN A 86 21.79 -20.34 10.01
CA GLN A 86 22.44 -21.56 9.51
C GLN A 86 23.81 -21.32 8.88
N MET A 87 24.05 -20.13 8.29
CA MET A 87 25.34 -19.77 7.69
C MET A 87 26.42 -19.35 8.71
N THR A 88 26.05 -19.15 9.99
CA THR A 88 26.97 -18.70 11.05
C THR A 88 27.34 -19.84 12.03
N ILE A 89 26.98 -21.08 11.70
CA ILE A 89 27.38 -22.31 12.40
C ILE A 89 28.36 -23.04 11.50
#